data_AF-A0A1Q3HWB4-F1
#
_entry.id   AF-A0A1Q3HWB4-F1
#
_cell.length_a   1.000
_cell.length_b   1.000
_cell.length_c   1.000
_cell.angle_alpha   90.00
_cell.angle_beta   90.00
_cell.angle_gamma   90.00
#
_symmetry.space_group_name_H-M   'P 1'
#
loop_
_entity.id
_entity.type
_entity.pdbx_description
1 polymer ?
#
loop_
_entity_poly.entity_id
_entity_poly.type
_entity_poly.pdbx_seq_one_letter_code
_entity_poly.pdbx_strand_id
1 'polypeptide(L)'
;MSRWSAWLIPWIAVLTYGCTPLEAEDPREGPGEQQRALSGTEIIDFSTASTQTNTDASGKSGGMTVLKANSATCTVGTYADCYANYIEFSAAYTGHLSFKLSSLTQGAPAPSHITNLQLLTKYQGPGVATSYYRWQLYRFTTASWVNVATSQGRGDWVWTPALTLNLPSTETASSFVSGDGEIRARLVKGAGTDAAQLDSLRLQVSWDSPTTCTAETDAAFCTRLGRSCGQVTGTDNCGQTRTVPSCGACQSPETCGGGGTPNVCGQGSACTVPSFPRGTTWMWDLENSAIPTTLGAQVYVVDLFDTSSAKIQEYKSAGKKVVCYFSAGSYENWRSDASQFPQDTYCSPGENCAQSVHVMGDWCTSGGSCEWWLDHRKPAVRTVMESRLQLARDKGCDAVEPDNIDGYSHDDSINCTDQACWGLTAADQLAYNRWLADAAHARCLGIALKNDVDQVAQLASSFDFAINEECQRYNECGVYKTYFTSQNKAVFNAEYLKDSGGETTSWTSCTGTQAACACGESGFAQGDLSTLVYRTSAVRYDNVGITCG
;
A
#
# COMPACT_ATOMS: atom_id res chain seq x y z
N MET A 1 39.75 -56.20 -36.89
CA MET A 1 40.38 -55.17 -37.74
C MET A 1 40.43 -53.90 -36.90
N SER A 2 41.57 -53.64 -36.25
CA SER A 2 42.53 -52.60 -36.64
C SER A 2 42.01 -51.20 -36.26
N ARG A 3 42.38 -50.64 -35.08
CA ARG A 3 43.62 -49.87 -34.81
C ARG A 3 43.49 -48.38 -35.22
N TRP A 4 43.53 -47.46 -34.25
CA TRP A 4 44.69 -46.58 -33.96
C TRP A 4 44.35 -45.29 -33.20
N SER A 5 45.36 -44.89 -32.44
CA SER A 5 45.38 -43.91 -31.37
C SER A 5 45.75 -42.50 -31.86
N ALA A 6 45.31 -41.53 -31.06
CA ALA A 6 46.02 -40.34 -30.58
C ALA A 6 46.42 -39.24 -31.57
N TRP A 7 45.98 -37.99 -31.30
CA TRP A 7 46.83 -36.79 -31.40
C TRP A 7 46.42 -35.73 -30.35
N LEU A 8 47.40 -35.44 -29.47
CA LEU A 8 47.79 -34.15 -28.84
C LEU A 8 46.82 -33.31 -27.96
N ILE A 9 47.22 -33.18 -26.70
CA ILE A 9 47.13 -32.00 -25.79
C ILE A 9 48.60 -31.48 -25.73
N PRO A 10 49.00 -30.17 -25.57
CA PRO A 10 48.55 -29.21 -24.53
C PRO A 10 48.56 -27.69 -24.87
N TRP A 11 48.05 -26.84 -23.97
CA TRP A 11 48.80 -25.80 -23.22
C TRP A 11 47.85 -24.82 -22.48
N ILE A 12 47.92 -24.88 -21.13
CA ILE A 12 48.09 -23.77 -20.15
C ILE A 12 47.03 -22.66 -20.03
N ALA A 13 46.33 -22.65 -18.87
CA ALA A 13 46.31 -21.59 -17.82
C ALA A 13 45.04 -21.76 -16.96
N VAL A 14 45.08 -22.51 -15.85
CA VAL A 14 45.09 -22.00 -14.46
C VAL A 14 44.25 -20.72 -14.24
N LEU A 15 43.09 -20.88 -13.58
CA LEU A 15 42.73 -20.11 -12.39
C LEU A 15 41.60 -20.82 -11.64
N THR A 16 41.97 -21.33 -10.47
CA THR A 16 41.12 -21.87 -9.43
C THR A 16 40.36 -20.75 -8.72
N TYR A 17 39.04 -20.87 -8.63
CA TYR A 17 38.23 -20.39 -7.52
C TYR A 17 37.36 -21.59 -7.14
N GLY A 18 37.54 -22.25 -6.00
CA GLY A 18 37.63 -21.67 -4.67
C GLY A 18 36.27 -21.89 -4.02
N CYS A 19 36.03 -23.10 -3.50
CA CYS A 19 34.90 -23.39 -2.62
C CYS A 19 35.01 -22.50 -1.39
N THR A 20 34.02 -21.64 -1.15
CA THR A 20 33.73 -21.09 0.17
C THR A 20 32.62 -21.91 0.81
N PRO A 21 32.73 -22.27 2.09
CA PRO A 21 31.65 -22.92 2.81
C PRO A 21 30.55 -21.89 3.10
N LEU A 22 29.29 -22.34 3.00
CA LEU A 22 28.15 -21.71 3.67
C LEU A 22 28.44 -21.72 5.17
N GLU A 23 28.85 -20.59 5.73
CA GLU A 23 28.74 -20.35 7.15
C GLU A 23 27.25 -20.30 7.49
N ALA A 24 26.82 -21.26 8.30
CA ALA A 24 25.56 -21.17 9.01
C ALA A 24 25.66 -19.98 9.98
N GLU A 25 24.77 -19.00 9.83
CA GLU A 25 24.62 -17.93 10.82
C GLU A 25 24.26 -18.54 12.18
N ASP A 26 25.09 -18.25 13.19
CA ASP A 26 24.88 -18.60 14.61
C ASP A 26 23.64 -17.83 15.12
N PRO A 27 22.61 -18.48 15.69
CA PRO A 27 21.38 -17.80 16.14
C PRO A 27 21.56 -17.05 17.48
N ARG A 28 22.70 -16.40 17.71
CA ARG A 28 23.00 -15.65 18.93
C ARG A 28 23.55 -14.24 18.67
N GLU A 29 23.22 -13.65 17.54
CA GLU A 29 23.48 -12.22 17.35
C GLU A 29 22.50 -11.38 18.17
N GLY A 30 23.05 -10.56 19.08
CA GLY A 30 22.32 -9.44 19.68
C GLY A 30 21.86 -8.44 18.60
N PRO A 31 21.06 -7.42 18.95
CA PRO A 31 20.50 -6.51 17.96
C PRO A 31 21.63 -5.86 17.14
N GLY A 32 21.75 -6.28 15.88
CA GLY A 32 22.72 -5.73 14.94
C GLY A 32 22.45 -4.25 14.72
N GLU A 33 23.48 -3.43 14.89
CA GLU A 33 23.41 -2.01 14.57
C GLU A 33 23.19 -1.85 13.07
N GLN A 34 22.00 -1.38 12.65
CA GLN A 34 21.72 -1.11 11.25
C GLN A 34 21.73 0.40 11.00
N GLN A 35 22.57 0.81 10.03
CA GLN A 35 22.76 2.21 9.66
C GLN A 35 21.71 2.63 8.62
N ARG A 36 20.92 3.66 8.95
CA ARG A 36 20.14 4.42 7.97
C ARG A 36 20.65 5.86 7.97
N ALA A 37 21.01 6.38 6.81
CA ALA A 37 21.30 7.81 6.67
C ALA A 37 19.98 8.59 6.64
N LEU A 38 19.73 9.45 7.62
CA LEU A 38 18.74 10.51 7.50
C LEU A 38 19.38 11.63 6.69
N SER A 39 18.96 11.76 5.43
CA SER A 39 19.32 12.88 4.57
C SER A 39 18.25 13.98 4.68
N GLY A 40 18.69 15.23 4.74
CA GLY A 40 17.78 16.38 4.90
C GLY A 40 18.32 17.64 4.23
N THR A 41 17.43 18.58 3.93
CA THR A 41 17.78 19.92 3.44
C THR A 41 16.78 20.94 3.97
N GLU A 42 17.28 21.98 4.63
CA GLU A 42 16.45 23.05 5.21
C GLU A 42 17.10 24.42 5.01
N ILE A 43 16.28 25.47 5.01
CA ILE A 43 16.72 26.87 4.96
C ILE A 43 16.65 27.44 6.37
N ILE A 44 17.77 27.99 6.84
CA ILE A 44 17.85 28.67 8.13
C ILE A 44 18.16 30.17 7.94
N ASP A 45 17.51 30.98 8.77
CA ASP A 45 17.82 32.40 8.91
C ASP A 45 19.00 32.59 9.88
N PHE A 46 19.66 33.74 9.81
CA PHE A 46 20.76 34.04 10.73
C PHE A 46 20.21 34.24 12.16
N SER A 47 21.00 33.77 13.12
CA SER A 47 20.71 33.84 14.55
C SER A 47 21.15 35.18 15.15
N THR A 48 22.34 35.64 14.78
CA THR A 48 22.96 36.88 15.25
C THR A 48 23.73 37.56 14.11
N ALA A 49 23.96 38.86 14.25
CA ALA A 49 24.82 39.63 13.36
C ALA A 49 25.93 40.26 14.20
N SER A 50 27.19 40.10 13.79
CA SER A 50 28.30 40.79 14.44
C SER A 50 28.33 42.24 13.92
N THR A 51 27.52 43.11 14.50
CA THR A 51 27.58 44.54 14.15
C THR A 51 28.87 45.14 14.69
N GLN A 52 29.88 45.32 13.83
CA GLN A 52 30.84 46.40 14.04
C GLN A 52 30.27 47.64 13.35
N THR A 53 30.16 48.73 14.10
CA THR A 53 29.60 50.01 13.67
C THR A 53 30.20 50.46 12.34
N ASN A 54 29.36 50.54 11.30
CA ASN A 54 29.66 51.25 10.06
C ASN A 54 29.69 52.75 10.36
N THR A 55 30.88 53.36 10.32
CA THR A 55 30.99 54.81 10.16
C THR A 55 31.39 55.05 8.72
N ASP A 56 30.55 55.69 7.93
CA ASP A 56 30.96 56.17 6.62
C ASP A 56 31.99 57.32 6.76
N ALA A 57 32.62 57.74 5.67
CA ALA A 57 33.57 58.85 5.68
C ALA A 57 32.93 60.22 6.01
N SER A 58 31.61 60.29 6.19
CA SER A 58 30.85 61.51 6.54
C SER A 58 30.46 61.57 8.03
N GLY A 59 30.80 60.54 8.82
CA GLY A 59 30.50 60.48 10.25
C GLY A 59 29.07 60.07 10.59
N LYS A 60 28.28 59.60 9.61
CA LYS A 60 26.95 59.05 9.87
C LYS A 60 27.06 57.55 10.20
N SER A 61 26.67 57.19 11.43
CA SER A 61 26.47 55.80 11.83
C SER A 61 25.10 55.34 11.34
N GLY A 62 25.08 54.48 10.32
CA GLY A 62 23.85 54.02 9.68
C GLY A 62 23.92 52.56 9.23
N GLY A 63 24.34 51.65 10.11
CA GLY A 63 24.08 50.23 9.87
C GLY A 63 22.65 49.91 10.28
N MET A 64 21.76 49.62 9.33
CA MET A 64 20.40 49.22 9.67
C MET A 64 20.31 47.76 10.12
N THR A 65 19.32 47.50 10.98
CA THR A 65 19.01 46.16 11.50
C THR A 65 18.70 45.21 10.36
N VAL A 66 19.41 44.08 10.32
CA VAL A 66 19.03 42.96 9.47
C VAL A 66 17.74 42.36 10.01
N LEU A 67 16.65 42.43 9.25
CA LEU A 67 15.43 41.70 9.57
C LEU A 67 15.62 40.24 9.13
N LYS A 68 15.29 39.28 10.02
CA LYS A 68 15.44 37.84 9.77
C LYS A 68 14.71 37.38 8.49
N ALA A 69 13.60 38.03 8.20
CA ALA A 69 12.92 38.08 6.92
C ALA A 69 12.13 39.40 6.87
N ASN A 70 11.90 39.96 5.68
CA ASN A 70 10.95 41.05 5.55
C ASN A 70 9.65 40.61 4.87
N SER A 71 8.58 41.24 5.36
CA SER A 71 7.16 41.03 5.12
C SER A 71 6.78 40.78 3.66
N ALA A 72 5.82 39.87 3.43
CA ALA A 72 5.14 39.61 2.17
C ALA A 72 4.52 40.86 1.49
N THR A 73 4.62 42.05 2.10
CA THR A 73 4.08 43.33 1.61
C THR A 73 5.04 44.16 0.75
N CYS A 74 6.29 43.74 0.54
CA CYS A 74 7.21 44.45 -0.38
C CYS A 74 7.12 43.87 -1.79
N THR A 75 6.03 44.20 -2.50
CA THR A 75 5.79 43.77 -3.88
C THR A 75 6.64 44.57 -4.88
N VAL A 76 7.39 43.87 -5.72
CA VAL A 76 8.17 44.43 -6.83
C VAL A 76 7.21 45.05 -7.86
N GLY A 77 7.42 46.33 -8.23
CA GLY A 77 6.74 46.92 -9.41
C GLY A 77 6.41 48.42 -9.38
N THR A 78 6.54 49.11 -8.25
CA THR A 78 6.41 50.58 -8.18
C THR A 78 7.42 51.11 -7.18
N TYR A 79 8.07 52.24 -7.51
CA TYR A 79 9.12 52.91 -6.74
C TYR A 79 8.65 53.36 -5.34
N ALA A 80 8.45 52.43 -4.41
CA ALA A 80 8.27 52.69 -3.00
C ALA A 80 9.43 52.04 -2.24
N ASP A 81 10.51 52.81 -2.15
CA ASP A 81 11.75 52.43 -1.51
C ASP A 81 11.56 52.31 0.00
N CYS A 82 11.60 51.09 0.53
CA CYS A 82 11.57 50.84 1.97
C CYS A 82 12.98 50.90 2.55
N TYR A 83 13.60 52.08 2.47
CA TYR A 83 14.98 52.34 2.92
C TYR A 83 15.29 51.89 4.35
N ALA A 84 14.30 51.58 5.19
CA ALA A 84 14.48 51.08 6.56
C ALA A 84 14.74 49.56 6.67
N ASN A 85 14.68 48.82 5.54
CA ASN A 85 14.53 47.35 5.55
C ASN A 85 15.70 46.58 4.90
N TYR A 86 16.74 47.24 4.41
CA TYR A 86 17.86 46.61 3.71
C TYR A 86 19.14 46.59 4.55
N ILE A 87 20.03 45.64 4.29
CA ILE A 87 21.38 45.70 4.86
C ILE A 87 22.25 46.55 3.93
N GLU A 88 22.73 47.70 4.41
CA GLU A 88 23.71 48.50 3.68
C GLU A 88 25.14 48.12 4.08
N PHE A 89 25.91 47.63 3.11
CA PHE A 89 27.32 47.30 3.27
C PHE A 89 28.15 48.47 2.76
N SER A 90 28.62 49.31 3.68
CA SER A 90 29.56 50.38 3.35
C SER A 90 30.99 49.84 3.15
N ALA A 91 31.86 50.68 2.60
CA ALA A 91 33.26 50.33 2.37
C ALA A 91 34.05 49.96 3.64
N ALA A 92 33.56 50.36 4.82
CA ALA A 92 34.20 50.12 6.11
C ALA A 92 33.64 48.90 6.86
N TYR A 93 32.64 48.19 6.31
CA TYR A 93 32.00 47.08 7.01
C TYR A 93 32.91 45.84 7.10
N THR A 94 33.10 45.34 8.31
CA THR A 94 33.92 44.15 8.60
C THR A 94 33.15 43.02 9.30
N GLY A 95 31.83 43.16 9.49
CA GLY A 95 30.99 42.21 10.21
C GLY A 95 30.57 40.96 9.40
N HIS A 96 29.83 40.06 10.04
CA HIS A 96 29.26 38.86 9.45
C HIS A 96 27.92 38.50 10.10
N LEU A 97 27.15 37.66 9.39
CA LEU A 97 25.95 37.00 9.91
C LEU A 97 26.32 35.59 10.38
N SER A 98 25.78 35.19 11.52
CA SER A 98 25.98 33.86 12.10
C SER A 98 24.70 33.05 12.07
N PHE A 99 24.75 31.90 11.42
CA PHE A 99 23.72 30.87 11.35
C PHE A 99 24.05 29.75 12.32
N LYS A 100 23.04 29.04 12.81
CA LYS A 100 23.21 27.96 13.79
C LYS A 100 22.49 26.71 13.31
N LEU A 101 23.19 25.57 13.30
CA LEU A 101 22.57 24.26 12.99
C LEU A 101 21.45 23.90 13.97
N SER A 102 21.49 24.42 15.21
CA SER A 102 20.40 24.27 16.18
C SER A 102 19.08 24.93 15.76
N SER A 103 19.06 25.70 14.68
CA SER A 103 17.83 26.26 14.09
C SER A 103 17.09 25.28 13.17
N LEU A 104 17.67 24.11 12.88
CA LEU A 104 17.06 23.08 12.03
C LEU A 104 15.90 22.37 12.74
N THR A 105 14.79 22.15 12.03
CA THR A 105 13.58 21.54 12.60
C THR A 105 13.69 20.03 12.79
N GLN A 106 14.51 19.36 11.96
CA GLN A 106 14.77 17.92 12.04
C GLN A 106 15.85 17.53 13.07
N GLY A 107 16.31 18.48 13.90
CA GLY A 107 17.40 18.31 14.84
C GLY A 107 18.78 18.60 14.21
N ALA A 108 19.68 19.20 14.99
CA ALA A 108 20.98 19.62 14.48
C ALA A 108 21.88 18.41 14.17
N PRO A 109 22.28 18.18 12.91
CA PRO A 109 23.26 17.15 12.58
C PRO A 109 24.65 17.53 13.11
N ALA A 110 25.51 16.54 13.31
CA ALA A 110 26.91 16.81 13.62
C ALA A 110 27.57 17.60 12.47
N PRO A 111 28.51 18.54 12.73
CA PRO A 111 29.21 19.29 11.68
C PRO A 111 29.81 18.41 10.57
N SER A 112 30.28 17.20 10.91
CA SER A 112 30.82 16.21 9.98
C SER A 112 29.80 15.66 8.98
N HIS A 113 28.50 15.76 9.28
CA HIS A 113 27.42 15.24 8.46
C HIS A 113 26.85 16.27 7.48
N ILE A 114 27.32 17.54 7.54
CA ILE A 114 26.91 18.56 6.58
C ILE A 114 27.55 18.27 5.22
N THR A 115 26.69 18.06 4.22
CA THR A 115 27.08 17.69 2.86
C THR A 115 27.07 18.88 1.91
N ASN A 116 26.24 19.90 2.16
CA ASN A 116 26.17 21.08 1.30
C ASN A 116 25.76 22.36 2.06
N LEU A 117 26.22 23.51 1.56
CA LEU A 117 25.85 24.85 2.01
C LEU A 117 25.61 25.77 0.81
N GLN A 118 24.47 26.46 0.78
CA GLN A 118 24.14 27.43 -0.27
C GLN A 118 23.63 28.74 0.34
N LEU A 119 24.17 29.87 -0.12
CA LEU A 119 23.68 31.19 0.28
C LEU A 119 22.52 31.59 -0.63
N LEU A 120 21.39 31.91 -0.03
CA LEU A 120 20.19 32.41 -0.70
C LEU A 120 20.10 33.91 -0.47
N THR A 121 20.16 34.70 -1.53
CA THR A 121 20.26 36.17 -1.40
C THR A 121 19.61 36.94 -2.53
N LYS A 122 19.23 38.19 -2.24
CA LYS A 122 18.81 39.18 -3.23
C LYS A 122 19.63 40.44 -3.03
N TYR A 123 20.21 40.94 -4.11
CA TYR A 123 21.22 42.00 -4.09
C TYR A 123 20.89 43.09 -5.09
N GLN A 124 21.17 44.32 -4.72
CA GLN A 124 21.42 45.39 -5.67
C GLN A 124 22.64 46.18 -5.22
N GLY A 125 23.31 46.78 -6.19
CA GLY A 125 24.44 47.65 -5.90
C GLY A 125 25.02 48.18 -7.21
N PRO A 126 26.09 48.97 -7.10
CA PRO A 126 26.73 49.60 -8.23
C PRO A 126 27.28 48.56 -9.23
N GLY A 127 27.34 48.96 -10.50
CA GLY A 127 28.01 48.20 -11.54
C GLY A 127 29.49 47.96 -11.21
N VAL A 128 30.06 46.88 -11.74
CA VAL A 128 31.44 46.42 -11.42
C VAL A 128 32.55 47.46 -11.67
N ALA A 129 32.32 48.43 -12.54
CA ALA A 129 33.25 49.52 -12.79
C ALA A 129 33.32 50.53 -11.63
N THR A 130 32.24 50.62 -10.85
CA THR A 130 32.07 51.57 -9.74
C THR A 130 32.40 50.93 -8.40
N SER A 131 31.87 49.73 -8.13
CA SER A 131 32.32 48.91 -7.00
C SER A 131 32.08 47.42 -7.24
N TYR A 132 32.88 46.59 -6.57
CA TYR A 132 32.83 45.14 -6.69
C TYR A 132 32.61 44.49 -5.32
N TYR A 133 31.76 43.47 -5.23
CA TYR A 133 31.41 42.80 -3.99
C TYR A 133 31.60 41.28 -4.08
N ARG A 134 31.89 40.65 -2.93
CA ARG A 134 32.12 39.21 -2.81
C ARG A 134 31.33 38.64 -1.65
N TRP A 135 30.57 37.59 -1.91
CA TRP A 135 29.97 36.77 -0.87
C TRP A 135 31.00 35.79 -0.36
N GLN A 136 31.12 35.70 0.96
CA GLN A 136 32.09 34.83 1.60
C GLN A 136 31.45 33.98 2.70
N LEU A 137 31.92 32.75 2.80
CA LEU A 137 31.70 31.88 3.97
C LEU A 137 33.01 31.73 4.75
N TYR A 138 32.91 31.64 6.08
CA TYR A 138 34.06 31.45 6.93
C TYR A 138 34.42 29.97 7.05
N ARG A 139 35.62 29.61 6.61
CA ARG A 139 36.17 28.28 6.82
C ARG A 139 36.80 28.22 8.21
N PHE A 140 36.20 27.46 9.11
CA PHE A 140 36.67 27.34 10.49
C PHE A 140 37.95 26.52 10.60
N THR A 141 38.13 25.50 9.74
CA THR A 141 39.31 24.63 9.76
C THR A 141 40.62 25.36 9.48
N THR A 142 40.59 26.42 8.66
CA THR A 142 41.76 27.26 8.35
C THR A 142 41.63 28.70 8.85
N ALA A 143 40.61 28.99 9.66
CA ALA A 143 40.30 30.31 10.19
C ALA A 143 40.28 31.44 9.13
N SER A 144 39.74 31.17 7.93
CA SER A 144 39.85 32.05 6.76
C SER A 144 38.53 32.23 6.03
N TRP A 145 38.33 33.37 5.36
CA TRP A 145 37.17 33.63 4.51
C TRP A 145 37.37 33.13 3.08
N VAL A 146 36.39 32.41 2.53
CA VAL A 146 36.40 31.87 1.16
C VAL A 146 35.34 32.55 0.32
N ASN A 147 35.69 32.97 -0.90
CA ASN A 147 34.75 33.57 -1.84
C ASN A 147 33.84 32.49 -2.44
N VAL A 148 32.52 32.68 -2.31
CA VAL A 148 31.49 31.80 -2.86
C VAL A 148 30.97 32.36 -4.18
N ALA A 149 30.85 33.69 -4.29
CA ALA A 149 30.37 34.37 -5.48
C ALA A 149 30.77 35.85 -5.48
N THR A 150 30.54 36.52 -6.61
CA THR A 150 30.94 37.91 -6.82
C THR A 150 29.82 38.72 -7.48
N SER A 151 29.90 40.05 -7.41
CA SER A 151 28.91 40.95 -8.01
C SER A 151 29.05 41.08 -9.53
N GLN A 152 29.98 40.34 -10.14
CA GLN A 152 30.20 40.37 -11.58
C GLN A 152 28.98 39.90 -12.36
N GLY A 153 28.67 40.63 -13.45
CA GLY A 153 27.53 40.33 -14.30
C GLY A 153 26.18 40.77 -13.72
N ARG A 154 26.17 41.55 -12.62
CA ARG A 154 24.96 42.09 -12.01
C ARG A 154 24.78 43.56 -12.46
N GLY A 155 23.55 43.94 -12.80
CA GLY A 155 23.24 45.28 -13.32
C GLY A 155 23.50 46.40 -12.31
N ASP A 156 23.76 47.61 -12.81
CA ASP A 156 24.04 48.79 -12.00
C ASP A 156 22.76 49.31 -11.32
N TRP A 157 22.71 49.21 -9.98
CA TRP A 157 21.55 49.58 -9.15
C TRP A 157 20.23 48.91 -9.57
N VAL A 158 20.33 47.64 -10.00
CA VAL A 158 19.18 46.79 -10.33
C VAL A 158 19.12 45.60 -9.38
N TRP A 159 17.96 45.38 -8.77
CA TRP A 159 17.68 44.18 -7.98
C TRP A 159 17.84 42.91 -8.81
N THR A 160 18.67 41.98 -8.32
CA THR A 160 18.76 40.64 -8.89
C THR A 160 17.47 39.85 -8.63
N PRO A 161 17.12 38.88 -9.49
CA PRO A 161 16.28 37.77 -9.07
C PRO A 161 16.83 37.08 -7.81
N ALA A 162 16.04 36.22 -7.16
CA ALA A 162 16.53 35.41 -6.05
C ALA A 162 17.75 34.58 -6.50
N LEU A 163 18.88 34.77 -5.82
CA LEU A 163 20.15 34.11 -6.13
C LEU A 163 20.36 32.93 -5.21
N THR A 164 20.82 31.81 -5.77
CA THR A 164 21.37 30.66 -5.04
C THR A 164 22.86 30.58 -5.35
N LEU A 165 23.69 30.82 -4.34
CA LEU A 165 25.15 30.85 -4.46
C LEU A 165 25.72 29.58 -3.82
N ASN A 166 26.28 28.72 -4.66
CA ASN A 166 26.80 27.42 -4.24
C ASN A 166 28.22 27.55 -3.69
N LEU A 167 28.53 26.79 -2.64
CA LEU A 167 29.91 26.60 -2.22
C LEU A 167 30.74 26.05 -3.42
N PRO A 168 31.99 26.54 -3.64
CA PRO A 168 32.83 26.02 -4.72
C PRO A 168 33.04 24.50 -4.57
N SER A 169 33.06 23.75 -5.67
CA SER A 169 33.17 22.28 -5.64
C SER A 169 34.49 21.75 -5.07
N THR A 170 35.50 22.61 -4.94
CA THR A 170 36.79 22.31 -4.29
C THR A 170 36.73 22.36 -2.76
N GLU A 171 35.61 22.81 -2.20
CA GLU A 171 35.43 22.98 -0.76
C GLU A 171 34.60 21.83 -0.16
N THR A 172 34.86 21.52 1.11
CA THR A 172 34.06 20.57 1.89
C THR A 172 33.15 21.33 2.84
N ALA A 173 31.84 21.12 2.76
CA ALA A 173 30.83 21.90 3.50
C ALA A 173 31.04 21.88 5.03
N SER A 174 31.41 20.73 5.60
CA SER A 174 31.73 20.59 7.03
C SER A 174 32.87 21.49 7.52
N SER A 175 33.77 21.93 6.63
CA SER A 175 34.86 22.86 7.00
C SER A 175 34.38 24.28 7.32
N PHE A 176 33.12 24.60 7.00
CA PHE A 176 32.49 25.91 7.20
C PHE A 176 31.54 25.94 8.41
N VAL A 177 31.55 24.87 9.21
CA VAL A 177 30.76 24.72 10.41
C VAL A 177 31.71 24.64 11.61
N SER A 178 31.50 25.45 12.64
CA SER A 178 32.27 25.35 13.88
C SER A 178 31.90 24.10 14.69
N GLY A 179 32.69 23.79 15.72
CA GLY A 179 32.39 22.68 16.63
C GLY A 179 31.04 22.81 17.37
N ASP A 180 30.54 24.04 17.56
CA ASP A 180 29.24 24.35 18.16
C ASP A 180 28.14 24.68 17.12
N GLY A 181 28.34 24.28 15.86
CA GLY A 181 27.34 24.37 14.79
C GLY A 181 27.09 25.77 14.24
N GLU A 182 28.03 26.71 14.42
CA GLU A 182 27.99 28.05 13.82
C GLU A 182 28.47 28.02 12.37
N ILE A 183 27.77 28.72 11.48
CA ILE A 183 28.21 29.02 10.13
C ILE A 183 28.20 30.54 9.95
N ARG A 184 29.27 31.11 9.39
CA ARG A 184 29.39 32.57 9.22
C ARG A 184 29.40 32.94 7.75
N ALA A 185 28.56 33.89 7.37
CA ALA A 185 28.52 34.47 6.03
C ALA A 185 28.68 35.99 6.07
N ARG A 186 29.31 36.55 5.04
CA ARG A 186 29.37 38.01 4.87
C ARG A 186 29.37 38.41 3.41
N LEU A 187 28.93 39.64 3.17
CA LEU A 187 29.20 40.35 1.94
C LEU A 187 30.34 41.33 2.23
N VAL A 188 31.42 41.25 1.46
CA VAL A 188 32.53 42.20 1.57
C VAL A 188 32.77 42.92 0.27
N LYS A 189 33.15 44.18 0.40
CA LYS A 189 33.61 44.96 -0.72
C LYS A 189 34.99 44.50 -1.22
N GLY A 190 35.17 44.58 -2.52
CA GLY A 190 36.44 44.56 -3.24
C GLY A 190 36.90 45.98 -3.54
N ALA A 191 37.07 46.33 -4.82
CA ALA A 191 37.45 47.69 -5.27
C ALA A 191 36.24 48.64 -5.34
N GLY A 192 36.47 49.96 -5.20
CA GLY A 192 35.48 51.04 -5.42
C GLY A 192 35.14 51.90 -4.20
N THR A 193 34.17 52.84 -4.30
CA THR A 193 33.79 53.79 -3.22
C THR A 193 32.34 53.70 -2.74
N ASP A 194 31.44 53.12 -3.53
CA ASP A 194 29.99 53.13 -3.26
C ASP A 194 29.53 51.92 -2.42
N ALA A 195 28.30 51.96 -1.87
CA ALA A 195 27.69 50.95 -1.01
C ALA A 195 26.88 49.89 -1.79
N ALA A 196 26.40 48.84 -1.12
CA ALA A 196 25.50 47.85 -1.71
C ALA A 196 24.40 47.42 -0.72
N GLN A 197 23.31 46.88 -1.25
CA GLN A 197 22.13 46.50 -0.48
C GLN A 197 21.79 45.01 -0.62
N LEU A 198 21.45 44.37 0.50
CA LEU A 198 20.84 43.05 0.54
C LEU A 198 19.40 43.13 1.06
N ASP A 199 18.48 42.50 0.33
CA ASP A 199 17.09 42.29 0.74
C ASP A 199 16.95 40.99 1.56
N SER A 200 17.78 39.98 1.27
CA SER A 200 17.84 38.75 2.08
C SER A 200 19.23 38.12 2.04
N LEU A 201 19.61 37.45 3.13
CA LEU A 201 20.77 36.55 3.20
C LEU A 201 20.43 35.38 4.12
N ARG A 202 20.03 34.25 3.52
CA ARG A 202 19.66 33.01 4.20
C ARG A 202 20.61 31.89 3.81
N LEU A 203 20.61 30.80 4.58
CA LEU A 203 21.49 29.67 4.35
C LEU A 203 20.66 28.39 4.17
N GLN A 204 20.80 27.74 3.03
CA GLN A 204 20.32 26.37 2.86
C GLN A 204 21.43 25.41 3.29
N VAL A 205 21.07 24.46 4.15
CA VAL A 205 21.96 23.44 4.71
C VAL A 205 21.44 22.07 4.30
N SER A 206 22.30 21.24 3.71
CA SER A 206 22.01 19.82 3.46
C SER A 206 22.94 18.95 4.29
N TRP A 207 22.42 17.81 4.77
CA TRP A 207 23.17 16.86 5.57
C TRP A 207 22.76 15.43 5.26
N ASP A 208 23.70 14.52 5.50
CA ASP A 208 23.48 13.07 5.53
C ASP A 208 24.00 12.57 6.89
N SER A 209 23.09 12.28 7.81
CA SER A 209 23.47 11.76 9.13
C SER A 209 23.27 10.25 9.17
N PRO A 210 24.32 9.41 9.29
CA PRO A 210 24.14 8.02 9.67
C PRO A 210 23.55 7.99 11.08
N THR A 211 22.25 7.70 11.19
CA THR A 211 21.70 7.23 12.45
C THR A 211 21.90 5.73 12.48
N THR A 212 22.74 5.24 13.37
CA THR A 212 22.61 3.86 13.84
C THR A 212 21.29 3.79 14.58
N CYS A 213 20.30 3.16 13.97
CA CYS A 213 19.11 2.78 14.69
C CYS A 213 19.41 1.41 15.29
N THR A 214 19.39 1.31 16.62
CA THR A 214 19.44 0.02 17.29
C THR A 214 18.09 -0.66 17.07
N ALA A 215 18.10 -1.75 16.29
CA ALA A 215 16.91 -2.54 16.03
C ALA A 215 16.33 -3.04 17.36
N GLU A 216 15.02 -2.87 17.53
CA GLU A 216 14.31 -3.42 18.68
C GLU A 216 14.37 -4.96 18.65
N THR A 217 14.43 -5.59 19.83
CA THR A 217 14.41 -7.05 19.94
C THR A 217 13.10 -7.63 19.40
N ASP A 218 13.07 -8.92 19.05
CA ASP A 218 11.85 -9.61 18.61
C ASP A 218 10.69 -9.44 19.60
N ALA A 219 10.96 -9.55 20.90
CA ALA A 219 9.97 -9.33 21.94
C ALA A 219 9.44 -7.88 21.95
N ALA A 220 10.31 -6.89 21.78
CA ALA A 220 9.91 -5.48 21.72
C ALA A 220 9.11 -5.16 20.45
N PHE A 221 9.51 -5.70 19.30
CA PHE A 221 8.80 -5.61 18.03
C PHE A 221 7.37 -6.17 18.14
N CYS A 222 7.25 -7.39 18.67
CA CYS A 222 5.95 -8.02 18.88
C CYS A 222 5.07 -7.22 19.84
N THR A 223 5.64 -6.76 20.96
CA THR A 223 4.92 -5.94 21.95
C THR A 223 4.43 -4.63 21.34
N ARG A 224 5.29 -3.91 20.59
CA ARG A 224 4.95 -2.64 19.94
C ARG A 224 3.85 -2.81 18.89
N LEU A 225 3.89 -3.90 18.12
CA LEU A 225 2.87 -4.23 17.13
C LEU A 225 1.60 -4.87 17.75
N GLY A 226 1.57 -5.04 19.08
CA GLY A 226 0.44 -5.66 19.78
C GLY A 226 0.23 -7.13 19.40
N ARG A 227 1.28 -7.85 19.03
CA ARG A 227 1.24 -9.26 18.62
C ARG A 227 1.76 -10.16 19.74
N SER A 228 1.07 -11.27 19.98
CA SER A 228 1.40 -12.20 21.06
C SER A 228 1.57 -13.64 20.60
N CYS A 229 1.48 -13.91 19.29
CA CYS A 229 1.69 -15.24 18.74
C CYS A 229 2.01 -15.25 17.25
N GLY A 230 2.59 -16.36 16.78
CA GLY A 230 2.81 -16.63 15.36
C GLY A 230 3.88 -15.76 14.70
N GLN A 231 4.18 -16.03 13.44
CA GLN A 231 5.14 -15.27 12.66
C GLN A 231 4.56 -13.90 12.29
N VAL A 232 5.35 -12.84 12.44
CA VAL A 232 4.93 -11.47 12.14
C VAL A 232 5.97 -10.80 11.26
N THR A 233 5.54 -10.31 10.11
CA THR A 233 6.33 -9.43 9.24
C THR A 233 5.83 -8.00 9.36
N GLY A 234 6.73 -7.05 9.52
CA GLY A 234 6.36 -5.65 9.66
C GLY A 234 7.58 -4.74 9.71
N THR A 235 7.33 -3.44 9.69
CA THR A 235 8.37 -2.42 9.82
C THR A 235 8.78 -2.26 11.28
N ASP A 236 10.08 -2.38 11.55
CA ASP A 236 10.65 -2.18 12.88
C ASP A 236 10.76 -0.69 13.26
N ASN A 237 11.25 -0.43 14.48
CA ASN A 237 11.54 0.93 14.96
C ASN A 237 12.59 1.69 14.12
N CYS A 238 13.31 1.01 13.23
CA CYS A 238 14.32 1.57 12.34
C CYS A 238 13.81 1.80 10.92
N GLY A 239 12.52 1.50 10.66
CA GLY A 239 11.92 1.67 9.34
C GLY A 239 12.24 0.53 8.37
N GLN A 240 12.85 -0.56 8.84
CA GLN A 240 13.16 -1.74 8.02
C GLN A 240 12.08 -2.79 8.16
N THR A 241 11.69 -3.39 7.04
CA THR A 241 10.80 -4.55 7.07
C THR A 241 11.58 -5.76 7.56
N ARG A 242 11.13 -6.37 8.65
CA ARG A 242 11.70 -7.60 9.19
C ARG A 242 10.61 -8.60 9.55
N THR A 243 11.02 -9.86 9.68
CA THR A 243 10.14 -10.97 10.02
C THR A 243 10.59 -11.58 11.34
N VAL A 244 9.72 -11.55 12.34
CA VAL A 244 9.92 -12.29 13.59
C VAL A 244 9.29 -13.68 13.42
N PRO A 245 10.06 -14.78 13.54
CA PRO A 245 9.55 -16.14 13.34
C PRO A 245 8.42 -16.52 14.29
N SER A 246 8.40 -15.96 15.51
CA SER A 246 7.31 -16.15 16.46
C SER A 246 7.23 -15.02 17.48
N CYS A 247 6.06 -14.37 17.59
CA CYS A 247 5.73 -13.42 18.65
C CYS A 247 5.22 -14.05 19.94
N GLY A 248 5.36 -15.38 20.07
CA GLY A 248 4.90 -16.15 21.22
C GLY A 248 4.04 -17.35 20.83
N ALA A 249 3.55 -18.05 21.83
CA ALA A 249 2.61 -19.15 21.69
C ALA A 249 1.43 -18.93 22.64
N CYS A 250 0.22 -19.24 22.16
CA CYS A 250 -0.98 -19.09 22.98
C CYS A 250 -1.12 -20.26 23.96
N GLN A 251 -1.64 -19.96 25.15
CA GLN A 251 -1.95 -20.98 26.14
C GLN A 251 -3.36 -21.48 25.90
N SER A 252 -3.54 -22.81 25.88
CA SER A 252 -4.87 -23.42 25.77
C SER A 252 -5.83 -22.83 26.83
N PRO A 253 -7.07 -22.44 26.47
CA PRO A 253 -7.75 -22.71 25.19
C PRO A 253 -7.52 -21.68 24.05
N GLU A 254 -6.64 -20.70 24.21
CA GLU A 254 -6.44 -19.64 23.22
C GLU A 254 -5.75 -20.18 21.96
N THR A 255 -6.17 -19.70 20.80
CA THR A 255 -5.50 -19.96 19.54
C THR A 255 -4.93 -18.66 18.99
N CYS A 256 -3.87 -18.77 18.17
CA CYS A 256 -3.29 -17.59 17.55
C CYS A 256 -4.26 -17.01 16.53
N GLY A 257 -4.71 -15.78 16.73
CA GLY A 257 -5.80 -15.18 15.95
C GLY A 257 -7.20 -15.53 16.44
N GLY A 258 -7.35 -16.32 17.52
CA GLY A 258 -8.63 -16.85 17.95
C GLY A 258 -9.66 -15.78 18.34
N GLY A 259 -9.23 -14.60 18.79
CA GLY A 259 -10.10 -13.46 19.07
C GLY A 259 -10.48 -12.60 17.85
N GLY A 260 -10.25 -13.09 16.63
CA GLY A 260 -10.54 -12.38 15.38
C GLY A 260 -9.46 -11.39 14.92
N THR A 261 -8.42 -11.16 15.72
CA THR A 261 -7.28 -10.31 15.34
C THR A 261 -6.06 -11.17 15.05
N PRO A 262 -5.53 -11.20 13.80
CA PRO A 262 -4.35 -12.00 13.46
C PRO A 262 -3.15 -11.74 14.40
N ASN A 263 -2.41 -12.81 14.69
CA ASN A 263 -1.21 -12.78 15.53
C ASN A 263 -1.42 -12.29 16.97
N VAL A 264 -2.67 -12.29 17.45
CA VAL A 264 -3.03 -12.02 18.85
C VAL A 264 -3.66 -13.27 19.44
N CYS A 265 -3.20 -13.67 20.62
CA CYS A 265 -3.82 -14.74 21.38
C CYS A 265 -5.19 -14.26 21.83
N GLY A 266 -6.20 -15.02 21.46
CA GLY A 266 -7.54 -14.76 21.89
C GLY A 266 -8.29 -16.07 21.97
N GLN A 267 -9.21 -16.12 22.91
CA GLN A 267 -10.34 -17.02 22.80
C GLN A 267 -11.27 -16.37 21.78
N GLY A 268 -11.63 -17.10 20.73
CA GLY A 268 -12.90 -16.79 20.10
C GLY A 268 -13.92 -16.96 21.20
N SER A 269 -14.63 -15.91 21.60
CA SER A 269 -15.91 -16.12 22.28
C SER A 269 -16.65 -17.10 21.38
N ALA A 270 -16.99 -18.29 21.91
CA ALA A 270 -17.69 -19.33 21.18
C ALA A 270 -18.99 -18.73 20.62
N CYS A 271 -18.88 -18.13 19.45
CA CYS A 271 -19.94 -17.47 18.76
C CYS A 271 -20.59 -18.56 17.93
N THR A 272 -21.90 -18.67 18.06
CA THR A 272 -22.65 -19.65 17.30
C THR A 272 -22.67 -19.17 15.86
N VAL A 273 -21.96 -19.89 14.98
CA VAL A 273 -22.08 -19.71 13.52
C VAL A 273 -23.57 -19.80 13.16
N PRO A 274 -24.14 -18.80 12.48
CA PRO A 274 -25.54 -18.83 12.09
C PRO A 274 -25.86 -20.08 11.26
N SER A 275 -26.88 -20.83 11.65
CA SER A 275 -27.32 -22.02 10.90
C SER A 275 -28.17 -21.63 9.69
N PHE A 276 -27.98 -22.31 8.56
CA PHE A 276 -28.77 -22.15 7.34
C PHE A 276 -29.44 -23.49 7.01
N PRO A 277 -30.60 -23.79 7.63
CA PRO A 277 -31.23 -25.09 7.48
C PRO A 277 -31.80 -25.29 6.08
N ARG A 278 -31.88 -26.55 5.66
CA ARG A 278 -32.61 -26.98 4.46
C ARG A 278 -33.98 -26.30 4.36
N GLY A 279 -34.35 -25.82 3.17
CA GLY A 279 -35.61 -25.10 2.92
C GLY A 279 -35.63 -23.63 3.33
N THR A 280 -34.50 -23.06 3.77
CA THR A 280 -34.37 -21.60 3.96
C THR A 280 -34.59 -20.88 2.63
N THR A 281 -35.50 -19.90 2.61
CA THR A 281 -35.74 -19.07 1.42
C THR A 281 -34.73 -17.92 1.33
N TRP A 282 -34.33 -17.53 0.13
CA TRP A 282 -33.27 -16.55 -0.09
C TRP A 282 -33.60 -15.57 -1.21
N MET A 283 -32.86 -14.47 -1.26
CA MET A 283 -32.83 -13.51 -2.35
C MET A 283 -31.38 -13.10 -2.60
N TRP A 284 -30.98 -13.00 -3.86
CA TRP A 284 -29.62 -12.69 -4.27
C TRP A 284 -29.62 -11.50 -5.22
N ASP A 285 -28.90 -10.46 -4.83
CA ASP A 285 -28.76 -9.24 -5.62
C ASP A 285 -27.36 -8.67 -5.41
N LEU A 286 -26.59 -8.62 -6.48
CA LEU A 286 -25.21 -8.13 -6.46
C LEU A 286 -25.06 -6.79 -7.19
N GLU A 287 -26.10 -6.28 -7.86
CA GLU A 287 -26.01 -5.05 -8.67
C GLU A 287 -26.76 -3.87 -8.03
N ASN A 288 -27.84 -4.11 -7.28
CA ASN A 288 -28.64 -3.07 -6.65
C ASN A 288 -28.12 -2.73 -5.25
N SER A 289 -28.14 -1.43 -4.92
CA SER A 289 -27.77 -0.94 -3.59
C SER A 289 -28.82 -1.20 -2.50
N ALA A 290 -30.01 -1.70 -2.85
CA ALA A 290 -31.06 -2.01 -1.88
C ALA A 290 -32.08 -3.05 -2.39
N ILE A 291 -32.23 -4.14 -1.64
CA ILE A 291 -33.31 -5.13 -1.77
C ILE A 291 -34.46 -4.68 -0.84
N PRO A 292 -35.73 -4.67 -1.29
CA PRO A 292 -36.86 -4.37 -0.41
C PRO A 292 -36.94 -5.34 0.77
N THR A 293 -37.03 -4.85 2.00
CA THR A 293 -37.13 -5.69 3.22
C THR A 293 -38.42 -6.50 3.32
N THR A 294 -39.44 -6.13 2.51
CA THR A 294 -40.75 -6.76 2.47
C THR A 294 -40.79 -8.08 1.68
N LEU A 295 -39.72 -8.46 0.97
CA LEU A 295 -39.67 -9.74 0.28
C LEU A 295 -39.70 -10.89 1.30
N GLY A 296 -40.41 -11.98 0.96
CA GLY A 296 -40.60 -13.15 1.83
C GLY A 296 -39.35 -14.01 2.08
N ALA A 297 -38.18 -13.62 1.57
CA ALA A 297 -36.94 -14.34 1.77
C ALA A 297 -36.38 -14.14 3.19
N GLN A 298 -35.74 -15.18 3.73
CA GLN A 298 -35.13 -15.19 5.07
C GLN A 298 -33.66 -14.77 5.03
N VAL A 299 -32.99 -15.04 3.92
CA VAL A 299 -31.57 -14.74 3.69
C VAL A 299 -31.44 -13.77 2.52
N TYR A 300 -30.71 -12.68 2.72
CA TYR A 300 -30.34 -11.75 1.65
C TYR A 300 -28.85 -11.92 1.38
N VAL A 301 -28.52 -12.22 0.14
CA VAL A 301 -27.15 -12.33 -0.35
C VAL A 301 -26.84 -11.06 -1.14
N VAL A 302 -25.85 -10.29 -0.69
CA VAL A 302 -25.55 -8.93 -1.17
C VAL A 302 -24.06 -8.71 -1.34
N ASP A 303 -23.67 -7.79 -2.23
CA ASP A 303 -22.26 -7.45 -2.41
C ASP A 303 -21.64 -6.85 -1.15
N LEU A 304 -20.49 -7.39 -0.72
CA LEU A 304 -19.77 -6.98 0.49
C LEU A 304 -19.33 -5.53 0.42
N PHE A 305 -18.88 -5.03 -0.73
CA PHE A 305 -18.29 -3.70 -0.86
C PHE A 305 -19.38 -2.64 -1.03
N ASP A 306 -20.34 -2.90 -1.90
CA ASP A 306 -21.36 -1.92 -2.30
C ASP A 306 -22.52 -1.82 -1.31
N THR A 307 -22.68 -2.80 -0.41
CA THR A 307 -23.66 -2.70 0.67
C THR A 307 -23.05 -2.05 1.92
N SER A 308 -23.63 -0.92 2.35
CA SER A 308 -23.21 -0.24 3.58
C SER A 308 -23.60 -1.01 4.85
N SER A 309 -22.83 -0.84 5.93
CA SER A 309 -23.16 -1.42 7.25
C SER A 309 -24.56 -1.00 7.73
N ALA A 310 -24.97 0.25 7.48
CA ALA A 310 -26.30 0.74 7.85
C ALA A 310 -27.42 -0.04 7.14
N LYS A 311 -27.24 -0.35 5.85
CA LYS A 311 -28.20 -1.15 5.08
C LYS A 311 -28.22 -2.62 5.55
N ILE A 312 -27.06 -3.19 5.87
CA ILE A 312 -26.98 -4.53 6.48
C ILE A 312 -27.75 -4.55 7.81
N GLN A 313 -27.57 -3.55 8.68
CA GLN A 313 -28.34 -3.46 9.93
C GLN A 313 -29.84 -3.27 9.71
N GLU A 314 -30.26 -2.57 8.66
CA GLU A 314 -31.67 -2.45 8.27
C GLU A 314 -32.26 -3.82 7.93
N TYR A 315 -31.58 -4.64 7.12
CA TYR A 315 -32.00 -6.00 6.79
C TYR A 315 -32.10 -6.88 8.04
N LYS A 316 -31.09 -6.82 8.92
CA LYS A 316 -31.09 -7.59 10.17
C LYS A 316 -32.21 -7.17 11.10
N SER A 317 -32.50 -5.87 11.19
CA SER A 317 -33.63 -5.35 11.97
C SER A 317 -34.99 -5.80 11.40
N ALA A 318 -35.06 -6.05 10.10
CA ALA A 318 -36.20 -6.67 9.44
C ALA A 318 -36.23 -8.21 9.55
N GLY A 319 -35.37 -8.80 10.38
CA GLY A 319 -35.31 -10.24 10.64
C GLY A 319 -34.64 -11.07 9.54
N LYS A 320 -33.89 -10.43 8.62
CA LYS A 320 -33.13 -11.13 7.58
C LYS A 320 -31.77 -11.55 8.11
N LYS A 321 -31.30 -12.72 7.69
CA LYS A 321 -29.87 -13.05 7.74
C LYS A 321 -29.19 -12.47 6.50
N VAL A 322 -27.99 -11.91 6.66
CA VAL A 322 -27.26 -11.29 5.55
C VAL A 322 -26.00 -12.09 5.22
N VAL A 323 -25.88 -12.54 3.98
CA VAL A 323 -24.69 -13.17 3.41
C VAL A 323 -23.99 -12.14 2.55
N CYS A 324 -22.70 -11.93 2.77
CA CYS A 324 -21.92 -10.93 2.04
C CYS A 324 -21.03 -11.60 0.98
N TYR A 325 -21.30 -11.29 -0.28
CA TYR A 325 -20.58 -11.75 -1.46
C TYR A 325 -19.25 -11.04 -1.62
N PHE A 326 -18.21 -11.78 -1.99
CA PHE A 326 -17.00 -11.24 -2.59
C PHE A 326 -16.33 -12.33 -3.43
N SER A 327 -15.60 -11.97 -4.48
CA SER A 327 -14.78 -12.99 -5.16
C SER A 327 -13.55 -13.35 -4.32
N ALA A 328 -13.33 -14.65 -4.11
CA ALA A 328 -12.18 -15.17 -3.38
C ALA A 328 -11.14 -15.87 -4.27
N GLY A 329 -11.52 -16.23 -5.50
CA GLY A 329 -10.60 -16.80 -6.49
C GLY A 329 -10.30 -15.90 -7.68
N SER A 330 -10.86 -14.68 -7.73
CA SER A 330 -10.52 -13.70 -8.76
C SER A 330 -10.13 -12.33 -8.20
N TYR A 331 -9.36 -11.60 -8.99
CA TYR A 331 -8.99 -10.21 -8.80
C TYR A 331 -9.90 -9.32 -9.64
N GLU A 332 -10.57 -8.38 -8.98
CA GLU A 332 -11.50 -7.42 -9.57
C GLU A 332 -10.91 -6.01 -9.45
N ASN A 333 -10.46 -5.43 -10.56
CA ASN A 333 -9.67 -4.17 -10.51
C ASN A 333 -10.48 -2.91 -10.13
N TRP A 334 -11.81 -3.02 -10.03
CA TRP A 334 -12.69 -1.95 -9.57
C TRP A 334 -12.89 -1.96 -8.04
N ARG A 335 -12.46 -3.01 -7.33
CA ARG A 335 -12.63 -3.08 -5.87
C ARG A 335 -11.72 -2.10 -5.16
N SER A 336 -12.21 -1.53 -4.06
CA SER A 336 -11.46 -0.54 -3.27
C SER A 336 -10.17 -1.09 -2.65
N ASP A 337 -10.04 -2.41 -2.53
CA ASP A 337 -8.86 -3.12 -2.02
C ASP A 337 -7.97 -3.70 -3.14
N ALA A 338 -8.24 -3.42 -4.41
CA ALA A 338 -7.48 -3.96 -5.54
C ALA A 338 -5.96 -3.70 -5.43
N SER A 339 -5.55 -2.55 -4.88
CA SER A 339 -4.14 -2.21 -4.68
C SER A 339 -3.41 -3.06 -3.64
N GLN A 340 -4.13 -3.88 -2.87
CA GLN A 340 -3.54 -4.80 -1.88
C GLN A 340 -3.05 -6.11 -2.50
N PHE A 341 -3.47 -6.42 -3.74
CA PHE A 341 -2.98 -7.60 -4.46
C PHE A 341 -1.66 -7.29 -5.16
N PRO A 342 -0.56 -8.00 -4.82
CA PRO A 342 0.64 -7.96 -5.64
C PRO A 342 0.32 -8.44 -7.07
N GLN A 343 0.90 -7.80 -8.07
CA GLN A 343 0.62 -8.11 -9.48
C GLN A 343 0.81 -9.61 -9.79
N ASP A 344 1.84 -10.24 -9.23
CA ASP A 344 2.16 -11.67 -9.43
C ASP A 344 1.16 -12.65 -8.80
N THR A 345 0.06 -12.15 -8.23
CA THR A 345 -1.08 -12.96 -7.79
C THR A 345 -2.17 -13.11 -8.84
N TYR A 346 -2.25 -12.22 -9.83
CA TYR A 346 -3.30 -12.26 -10.88
C TYR A 346 -2.76 -12.05 -12.31
N CYS A 347 -1.47 -11.75 -12.45
CA CYS A 347 -0.84 -11.43 -13.73
C CYS A 347 0.66 -11.78 -13.66
N SER A 348 1.18 -12.54 -14.62
CA SER A 348 2.58 -12.97 -14.54
C SER A 348 3.54 -11.77 -14.61
N PRO A 349 4.66 -11.76 -13.85
CA PRO A 349 5.63 -10.67 -13.91
C PRO A 349 6.13 -10.40 -15.32
N GLY A 350 6.03 -9.15 -15.78
CA GLY A 350 6.46 -8.74 -17.11
C GLY A 350 5.39 -8.90 -18.21
N GLU A 351 4.23 -9.48 -17.89
CA GLU A 351 3.07 -9.47 -18.80
C GLU A 351 2.35 -8.11 -18.79
N ASN A 352 1.74 -7.79 -19.93
CA ASN A 352 0.69 -6.79 -19.97
C ASN A 352 -0.57 -7.39 -19.37
N CYS A 353 -0.97 -6.97 -18.17
CA CYS A 353 -2.12 -7.56 -17.48
C CYS A 353 -3.44 -7.40 -18.25
N ALA A 354 -3.58 -6.36 -19.08
CA ALA A 354 -4.74 -6.19 -19.94
C ALA A 354 -4.83 -7.22 -21.08
N GLN A 355 -3.75 -7.99 -21.30
CA GLN A 355 -3.65 -9.06 -22.27
C GLN A 355 -3.24 -10.38 -21.60
N SER A 356 -3.31 -10.44 -20.26
CA SER A 356 -2.89 -11.63 -19.52
C SER A 356 -3.80 -12.79 -19.86
N VAL A 357 -3.20 -13.97 -19.93
CA VAL A 357 -3.90 -15.23 -20.10
C VAL A 357 -4.78 -15.59 -18.91
N HIS A 358 -4.60 -14.91 -17.76
CA HIS A 358 -5.39 -15.12 -16.54
C HIS A 358 -6.68 -14.28 -16.51
N VAL A 359 -6.95 -13.46 -17.54
CA VAL A 359 -8.24 -12.74 -17.65
C VAL A 359 -9.38 -13.75 -17.75
N MET A 360 -10.41 -13.57 -16.92
CA MET A 360 -11.63 -14.38 -16.95
C MET A 360 -12.49 -13.96 -18.16
N GLY A 361 -12.11 -14.40 -19.36
CA GLY A 361 -12.91 -14.29 -20.60
C GLY A 361 -13.38 -12.88 -20.97
N ASP A 362 -14.61 -12.79 -21.50
CA ASP A 362 -15.26 -11.56 -22.01
C ASP A 362 -15.59 -10.50 -20.92
N TRP A 363 -15.21 -10.74 -19.65
CA TRP A 363 -15.50 -9.84 -18.52
C TRP A 363 -14.60 -8.60 -18.44
N CYS A 364 -13.78 -8.37 -19.47
CA CYS A 364 -13.24 -7.04 -19.74
C CYS A 364 -14.31 -6.18 -20.42
N THR A 365 -15.10 -5.47 -19.62
CA THR A 365 -16.10 -4.54 -20.16
C THR A 365 -15.43 -3.34 -20.83
N SER A 366 -16.16 -2.73 -21.77
CA SER A 366 -15.76 -1.47 -22.40
C SER A 366 -15.67 -0.37 -21.34
N GLY A 367 -14.46 -0.06 -20.86
CA GLY A 367 -14.25 0.86 -19.74
C GLY A 367 -13.10 0.53 -18.80
N GLY A 368 -12.44 -0.63 -18.99
CA GLY A 368 -11.21 -0.99 -18.27
C GLY A 368 -11.46 -1.76 -16.97
N SER A 369 -12.71 -2.14 -16.67
CA SER A 369 -13.03 -3.08 -15.59
C SER A 369 -12.90 -4.50 -16.13
N CYS A 370 -12.03 -5.28 -15.50
CA CYS A 370 -11.65 -6.63 -15.90
C CYS A 370 -11.48 -7.49 -14.65
N GLU A 371 -11.58 -8.80 -14.84
CA GLU A 371 -11.46 -9.80 -13.79
C GLU A 371 -10.41 -10.84 -14.17
N TRP A 372 -9.61 -11.29 -13.20
CA TRP A 372 -8.50 -12.22 -13.43
C TRP A 372 -8.50 -13.34 -12.40
N TRP A 373 -8.16 -14.56 -12.80
CA TRP A 373 -7.93 -15.66 -11.87
C TRP A 373 -6.74 -15.38 -10.93
N LEU A 374 -6.92 -15.67 -9.65
CA LEU A 374 -5.87 -15.53 -8.62
C LEU A 374 -5.05 -16.82 -8.44
N ASP A 375 -3.74 -16.68 -8.25
CA ASP A 375 -2.91 -17.72 -7.64
C ASP A 375 -3.16 -17.74 -6.13
N HIS A 376 -4.22 -18.42 -5.71
CA HIS A 376 -4.58 -18.51 -4.29
C HIS A 376 -3.58 -19.29 -3.42
N ARG A 377 -2.50 -19.85 -4.00
CA ARG A 377 -1.38 -20.43 -3.24
C ARG A 377 -0.46 -19.34 -2.68
N LYS A 378 -0.49 -18.14 -3.26
CA LYS A 378 0.31 -17.00 -2.79
C LYS A 378 -0.21 -16.51 -1.43
N PRO A 379 0.66 -16.33 -0.42
CA PRO A 379 0.24 -15.87 0.91
C PRO A 379 -0.50 -14.52 0.88
N ALA A 380 -0.14 -13.63 -0.06
CA ALA A 380 -0.78 -12.33 -0.19
C ALA A 380 -2.29 -12.41 -0.48
N VAL A 381 -2.74 -13.43 -1.24
CA VAL A 381 -4.17 -13.65 -1.49
C VAL A 381 -4.90 -13.95 -0.18
N ARG A 382 -4.33 -14.80 0.67
CA ARG A 382 -4.90 -15.14 1.98
C ARG A 382 -4.98 -13.91 2.89
N THR A 383 -3.96 -13.04 2.89
CA THR A 383 -3.99 -11.78 3.64
C THR A 383 -5.15 -10.87 3.21
N VAL A 384 -5.40 -10.75 1.90
CA VAL A 384 -6.53 -9.95 1.41
C VAL A 384 -7.87 -10.60 1.79
N MET A 385 -8.00 -11.93 1.65
CA MET A 385 -9.23 -12.62 2.05
C MET A 385 -9.52 -12.54 3.55
N GLU A 386 -8.50 -12.61 4.41
CA GLU A 386 -8.65 -12.35 5.83
C GLU A 386 -9.19 -10.95 6.12
N SER A 387 -8.75 -9.95 5.33
CA SER A 387 -9.23 -8.57 5.43
C SER A 387 -10.67 -8.43 4.94
N ARG A 388 -11.07 -9.13 3.87
CA ARG A 388 -12.46 -9.18 3.38
C ARG A 388 -13.39 -9.89 4.37
N LEU A 389 -12.95 -11.01 4.95
CA LEU A 389 -13.70 -11.70 6.02
C LEU A 389 -13.85 -10.82 7.26
N GLN A 390 -12.81 -10.08 7.65
CA GLN A 390 -12.89 -9.12 8.75
C GLN A 390 -13.89 -8.00 8.43
N LEU A 391 -13.85 -7.45 7.21
CA LEU A 391 -14.79 -6.43 6.76
C LEU A 391 -16.24 -6.95 6.81
N ALA A 392 -16.49 -8.18 6.37
CA ALA A 392 -17.80 -8.81 6.44
C ALA A 392 -18.30 -8.90 7.89
N ARG A 393 -17.42 -9.32 8.82
CA ARG A 393 -17.74 -9.32 10.25
C ARG A 393 -18.09 -7.89 10.69
N ASP A 394 -17.23 -6.92 10.42
CA ASP A 394 -17.37 -5.55 10.94
C ASP A 394 -18.64 -4.86 10.41
N LYS A 395 -19.02 -5.15 9.16
CA LYS A 395 -20.29 -4.70 8.57
C LYS A 395 -21.52 -5.37 9.19
N GLY A 396 -21.33 -6.52 9.84
CA GLY A 396 -22.37 -7.26 10.56
C GLY A 396 -23.01 -8.39 9.78
N CYS A 397 -22.36 -8.89 8.72
CA CYS A 397 -22.82 -10.06 7.96
C CYS A 397 -22.96 -11.28 8.89
N ASP A 398 -23.91 -12.16 8.57
CA ASP A 398 -24.11 -13.44 9.27
C ASP A 398 -23.30 -14.57 8.62
N ALA A 399 -23.01 -14.44 7.33
CA ALA A 399 -22.19 -15.36 6.57
C ALA A 399 -21.55 -14.66 5.36
N VAL A 400 -20.72 -15.39 4.63
CA VAL A 400 -20.07 -14.93 3.39
C VAL A 400 -20.29 -15.90 2.24
N GLU A 401 -20.31 -15.35 1.03
CA GLU A 401 -20.28 -16.08 -0.24
C GLU A 401 -18.96 -15.74 -0.96
N PRO A 402 -17.91 -16.55 -0.78
CA PRO A 402 -16.68 -16.43 -1.54
C PRO A 402 -16.86 -17.03 -2.95
N ASP A 403 -16.83 -16.21 -3.99
CA ASP A 403 -17.01 -16.66 -5.38
C ASP A 403 -15.70 -17.07 -6.05
N ASN A 404 -15.82 -17.74 -7.20
CA ASN A 404 -14.72 -18.20 -8.05
C ASN A 404 -13.77 -19.18 -7.33
N ILE A 405 -14.31 -19.98 -6.40
CA ILE A 405 -13.55 -20.94 -5.59
C ILE A 405 -13.44 -22.34 -6.25
N ASP A 406 -13.42 -22.36 -7.57
CA ASP A 406 -13.31 -23.53 -8.45
C ASP A 406 -12.37 -23.24 -9.65
N GLY A 407 -11.36 -22.39 -9.45
CA GLY A 407 -10.43 -21.98 -10.51
C GLY A 407 -9.73 -23.15 -11.21
N TYR A 408 -9.42 -24.23 -10.47
CA TYR A 408 -8.78 -25.42 -11.04
C TYR A 408 -9.63 -26.13 -12.12
N SER A 409 -10.96 -26.07 -12.06
CA SER A 409 -11.83 -26.71 -13.05
C SER A 409 -11.97 -25.88 -14.32
N HIS A 410 -11.51 -24.63 -14.29
CA HIS A 410 -11.52 -23.72 -15.43
C HIS A 410 -10.20 -23.72 -16.19
N ASP A 411 -9.11 -24.24 -15.60
CA ASP A 411 -7.80 -24.41 -16.25
C ASP A 411 -7.88 -25.28 -17.53
N ASP A 412 -8.81 -26.23 -17.65
CA ASP A 412 -8.97 -27.06 -18.87
C ASP A 412 -9.89 -26.43 -19.95
N SER A 413 -10.72 -25.45 -19.55
CA SER A 413 -11.72 -24.78 -20.41
C SER A 413 -11.15 -23.56 -21.16
N ILE A 414 -10.03 -23.05 -20.67
CA ILE A 414 -9.23 -22.01 -21.31
C ILE A 414 -8.23 -22.76 -22.21
N ASN A 415 -8.08 -22.39 -23.49
CA ASN A 415 -7.07 -22.99 -24.35
C ASN A 415 -5.67 -22.53 -23.89
N CYS A 416 -5.17 -23.16 -22.82
CA CYS A 416 -3.91 -22.85 -22.17
C CYS A 416 -2.76 -23.47 -22.96
N THR A 417 -2.30 -22.82 -24.04
CA THR A 417 -1.05 -23.26 -24.70
C THR A 417 0.13 -22.54 -24.07
N ASP A 418 0.98 -23.36 -23.42
CA ASP A 418 2.29 -23.10 -22.84
C ASP A 418 2.35 -21.97 -21.78
N GLN A 419 2.24 -22.41 -20.51
CA GLN A 419 2.41 -21.63 -19.26
C GLN A 419 1.23 -20.73 -18.85
N ALA A 420 0.13 -20.79 -19.58
CA ALA A 420 -1.15 -20.20 -19.22
C ALA A 420 -1.91 -21.09 -18.24
N CYS A 421 -2.68 -20.48 -17.33
CA CYS A 421 -3.41 -21.10 -16.24
C CYS A 421 -2.46 -21.42 -15.07
N TRP A 422 -2.78 -20.98 -13.84
CA TRP A 422 -1.85 -21.02 -12.68
C TRP A 422 -1.35 -22.45 -12.35
N GLY A 423 -1.90 -23.46 -13.01
CA GLY A 423 -1.67 -24.88 -12.75
C GLY A 423 -2.24 -25.20 -11.38
N LEU A 424 -3.42 -24.65 -11.07
CA LEU A 424 -4.09 -24.92 -9.83
C LEU A 424 -4.58 -26.35 -9.91
N THR A 425 -4.17 -27.16 -8.94
CA THR A 425 -4.66 -28.53 -8.87
C THR A 425 -5.95 -28.57 -8.05
N ALA A 426 -6.74 -29.63 -8.25
CA ALA A 426 -7.86 -29.94 -7.36
C ALA A 426 -7.44 -29.94 -5.87
N ALA A 427 -6.21 -30.39 -5.56
CA ALA A 427 -5.69 -30.39 -4.19
C ALA A 427 -5.41 -28.98 -3.66
N ASP A 428 -4.91 -28.07 -4.51
CA ASP A 428 -4.70 -26.66 -4.15
C ASP A 428 -6.05 -26.01 -3.81
N GLN A 429 -7.06 -26.20 -4.67
CA GLN A 429 -8.40 -25.65 -4.46
C GLN A 429 -9.03 -26.19 -3.17
N LEU A 430 -8.96 -27.49 -2.96
CA LEU A 430 -9.50 -28.14 -1.76
C LEU A 430 -8.88 -27.59 -0.48
N ALA A 431 -7.55 -27.37 -0.48
CA ALA A 431 -6.84 -26.79 0.65
C ALA A 431 -7.19 -25.31 0.88
N TYR A 432 -7.41 -24.55 -0.18
CA TYR A 432 -7.82 -23.15 -0.09
C TYR A 432 -9.25 -23.00 0.42
N ASN A 433 -10.19 -23.79 -0.09
CA ASN A 433 -11.60 -23.76 0.29
C ASN A 433 -11.82 -24.15 1.75
N ARG A 434 -11.08 -25.16 2.25
CA ARG A 434 -11.09 -25.50 3.68
C ARG A 434 -10.56 -24.37 4.56
N TRP A 435 -9.46 -23.75 4.14
CA TRP A 435 -8.90 -22.62 4.88
C TRP A 435 -9.85 -21.41 4.90
N LEU A 436 -10.53 -21.11 3.79
CA LEU A 436 -11.55 -20.05 3.75
C LEU A 436 -12.65 -20.31 4.78
N ALA A 437 -13.12 -21.57 4.86
CA ALA A 437 -14.12 -21.96 5.85
C ALA A 437 -13.63 -21.80 7.29
N ASP A 438 -12.44 -22.31 7.61
CA ASP A 438 -11.83 -22.13 8.93
C ASP A 438 -11.66 -20.64 9.29
N ALA A 439 -11.24 -19.82 8.33
CA ALA A 439 -11.02 -18.39 8.52
C ALA A 439 -12.34 -17.60 8.72
N ALA A 440 -13.43 -18.00 8.05
CA ALA A 440 -14.77 -17.44 8.25
C ALA A 440 -15.33 -17.84 9.62
N HIS A 441 -15.25 -19.12 9.99
CA HIS A 441 -15.71 -19.62 11.29
C HIS A 441 -14.95 -19.00 12.46
N ALA A 442 -13.63 -18.79 12.33
CA ALA A 442 -12.82 -18.07 13.32
C ALA A 442 -13.28 -16.62 13.55
N ARG A 443 -14.05 -16.05 12.60
CA ARG A 443 -14.66 -14.71 12.67
C ARG A 443 -16.16 -14.75 12.91
N CYS A 444 -16.73 -15.90 13.31
CA CYS A 444 -18.16 -16.06 13.60
C CYS A 444 -19.08 -15.91 12.38
N LEU A 445 -18.54 -16.09 11.17
CA LEU A 445 -19.30 -16.01 9.93
C LEU A 445 -19.63 -17.42 9.46
N GLY A 446 -20.86 -17.66 9.02
CA GLY A 446 -21.14 -18.83 8.17
C GLY A 446 -20.48 -18.67 6.80
N ILE A 447 -20.36 -19.75 6.04
CA ILE A 447 -19.74 -19.72 4.71
C ILE A 447 -20.47 -20.62 3.70
N ALA A 448 -20.68 -20.06 2.50
CA ALA A 448 -21.25 -20.77 1.36
C ALA A 448 -20.17 -21.49 0.55
N LEU A 449 -20.42 -22.75 0.16
CA LEU A 449 -19.69 -23.36 -0.95
C LEU A 449 -20.34 -22.89 -2.24
N LYS A 450 -19.64 -22.05 -3.00
CA LYS A 450 -20.08 -21.58 -4.32
C LYS A 450 -19.57 -22.54 -5.39
N ASN A 451 -20.48 -23.16 -6.14
CA ASN A 451 -20.18 -24.13 -7.20
C ASN A 451 -19.25 -25.28 -6.72
N ASP A 452 -17.99 -25.36 -7.22
CA ASP A 452 -16.98 -26.41 -6.94
C ASP A 452 -17.57 -27.83 -6.83
N VAL A 453 -18.42 -28.15 -7.81
CA VAL A 453 -19.33 -29.31 -7.82
C VAL A 453 -18.57 -30.62 -7.60
N ASP A 454 -17.43 -30.76 -8.27
CA ASP A 454 -16.56 -31.94 -8.23
C ASP A 454 -15.99 -32.22 -6.83
N GLN A 455 -15.89 -31.21 -5.96
CA GLN A 455 -15.34 -31.36 -4.60
C GLN A 455 -16.37 -31.29 -3.48
N VAL A 456 -17.67 -31.16 -3.80
CA VAL A 456 -18.76 -31.07 -2.81
C VAL A 456 -18.66 -32.18 -1.75
N ALA A 457 -18.37 -33.41 -2.15
CA ALA A 457 -18.25 -34.55 -1.22
C ALA A 457 -17.14 -34.35 -0.16
N GLN A 458 -16.04 -33.67 -0.53
CA GLN A 458 -14.88 -33.45 0.33
C GLN A 458 -14.95 -32.14 1.13
N LEU A 459 -15.80 -31.21 0.69
CA LEU A 459 -15.93 -29.87 1.26
C LEU A 459 -17.19 -29.67 2.11
N ALA A 460 -18.26 -30.42 1.87
CA ALA A 460 -19.55 -30.18 2.53
C ALA A 460 -19.50 -30.18 4.07
N SER A 461 -18.56 -30.89 4.70
CA SER A 461 -18.40 -30.87 6.16
C SER A 461 -17.81 -29.55 6.69
N SER A 462 -17.12 -28.79 5.83
CA SER A 462 -16.44 -27.53 6.18
C SER A 462 -17.34 -26.30 5.96
N PHE A 463 -18.35 -26.39 5.09
CA PHE A 463 -19.23 -25.27 4.73
C PHE A 463 -20.62 -25.37 5.39
N ASP A 464 -21.31 -24.24 5.57
CA ASP A 464 -22.59 -24.17 6.29
C ASP A 464 -23.82 -24.32 5.39
N PHE A 465 -23.67 -23.94 4.12
CA PHE A 465 -24.65 -24.07 3.05
C PHE A 465 -23.94 -24.02 1.69
N ALA A 466 -24.67 -24.24 0.60
CA ALA A 466 -24.15 -24.11 -0.75
C ALA A 466 -24.94 -23.07 -1.54
N ILE A 467 -24.23 -22.36 -2.43
CA ILE A 467 -24.82 -21.58 -3.52
C ILE A 467 -24.34 -22.22 -4.83
N ASN A 468 -25.25 -22.54 -5.73
CA ASN A 468 -24.89 -23.07 -7.05
C ASN A 468 -25.62 -22.28 -8.12
N GLU A 469 -24.94 -22.12 -9.26
CA GLU A 469 -25.52 -21.63 -10.49
C GLU A 469 -25.69 -22.78 -11.48
N GLU A 470 -26.91 -22.93 -12.00
CA GLU A 470 -27.27 -23.80 -13.12
C GLU A 470 -27.14 -25.33 -12.91
N CYS A 471 -27.15 -25.86 -11.67
CA CYS A 471 -27.04 -27.31 -11.49
C CYS A 471 -28.13 -28.09 -12.21
N GLN A 472 -29.32 -27.51 -12.41
CA GLN A 472 -30.43 -28.21 -13.06
C GLN A 472 -30.24 -28.25 -14.57
N ARG A 473 -29.61 -27.21 -15.13
CA ARG A 473 -29.20 -27.19 -16.53
C ARG A 473 -28.13 -28.23 -16.82
N TYR A 474 -27.11 -28.31 -15.96
CA TYR A 474 -25.98 -29.22 -16.14
C TYR A 474 -26.19 -30.62 -15.56
N ASN A 475 -27.34 -30.88 -14.93
CA ASN A 475 -27.71 -32.16 -14.32
C ASN A 475 -26.67 -32.61 -13.27
N GLU A 476 -26.33 -31.69 -12.36
CA GLU A 476 -25.32 -31.87 -11.32
C GLU A 476 -25.85 -31.57 -9.89
N CYS A 477 -27.17 -31.36 -9.72
CA CYS A 477 -27.76 -31.03 -8.43
C CYS A 477 -27.67 -32.17 -7.40
N GLY A 478 -27.61 -33.43 -7.86
CA GLY A 478 -27.66 -34.62 -7.00
C GLY A 478 -26.58 -34.68 -5.92
N VAL A 479 -25.40 -34.09 -6.18
CA VAL A 479 -24.29 -34.08 -5.22
C VAL A 479 -24.62 -33.19 -4.02
N TYR A 480 -25.24 -32.02 -4.22
CA TYR A 480 -25.67 -31.13 -3.15
C TYR A 480 -26.76 -31.76 -2.30
N LYS A 481 -27.68 -32.50 -2.92
CA LYS A 481 -28.69 -33.27 -2.18
C LYS A 481 -28.02 -34.26 -1.22
N THR A 482 -27.04 -35.01 -1.72
CA THR A 482 -26.35 -36.07 -0.99
C THR A 482 -25.53 -35.54 0.19
N TYR A 483 -24.84 -34.40 0.02
CA TYR A 483 -23.86 -33.93 1.00
C TYR A 483 -24.26 -32.71 1.82
N PHE A 484 -25.16 -31.85 1.33
CA PHE A 484 -25.68 -30.70 2.07
C PHE A 484 -27.07 -30.96 2.64
N THR A 485 -28.06 -31.24 1.80
CA THR A 485 -29.46 -31.30 2.24
C THR A 485 -29.74 -32.47 3.18
N SER A 486 -29.05 -33.60 2.99
CA SER A 486 -29.10 -34.77 3.88
C SER A 486 -28.58 -34.46 5.29
N GLN A 487 -27.73 -33.44 5.42
CA GLN A 487 -27.21 -32.90 6.68
C GLN A 487 -28.00 -31.69 7.17
N ASN A 488 -29.20 -31.46 6.62
CA ASN A 488 -30.06 -30.31 6.92
C ASN A 488 -29.41 -28.95 6.61
N LYS A 489 -28.49 -28.88 5.63
CA LYS A 489 -27.90 -27.61 5.16
C LYS A 489 -28.66 -27.08 3.94
N ALA A 490 -28.82 -25.77 3.84
CA ALA A 490 -29.46 -25.11 2.71
C ALA A 490 -28.63 -25.26 1.43
N VAL A 491 -29.34 -25.33 0.31
CA VAL A 491 -28.76 -25.21 -1.04
C VAL A 491 -29.58 -24.16 -1.79
N PHE A 492 -28.92 -23.05 -2.08
CA PHE A 492 -29.45 -21.91 -2.80
C PHE A 492 -29.05 -22.07 -4.27
N ASN A 493 -30.03 -22.27 -5.15
CA ASN A 493 -29.78 -22.55 -6.57
C ASN A 493 -30.24 -21.38 -7.44
N ALA A 494 -29.39 -20.88 -8.33
CA ALA A 494 -29.75 -19.88 -9.31
C ALA A 494 -29.80 -20.52 -10.71
N GLU A 495 -30.86 -20.24 -11.46
CA GLU A 495 -31.00 -20.66 -12.86
C GLU A 495 -31.22 -19.44 -13.74
N TYR A 496 -30.80 -19.52 -15.00
CA TYR A 496 -30.92 -18.42 -15.96
C TYR A 496 -31.76 -18.85 -17.17
N LEU A 497 -32.86 -18.14 -17.44
CA LEU A 497 -33.61 -18.32 -18.70
C LEU A 497 -32.76 -17.95 -19.91
N LYS A 498 -31.84 -17.00 -19.73
CA LYS A 498 -30.81 -16.64 -20.69
C LYS A 498 -29.49 -16.43 -19.94
N ASP A 499 -28.50 -17.25 -20.22
CA ASP A 499 -27.18 -17.13 -19.58
C ASP A 499 -26.34 -15.99 -20.20
N SER A 500 -25.12 -15.82 -19.68
CA SER A 500 -24.15 -14.81 -20.11
C SER A 500 -23.60 -15.08 -21.53
N GLY A 501 -23.56 -16.35 -21.96
CA GLY A 501 -23.24 -16.76 -23.34
C GLY A 501 -24.38 -16.48 -24.33
N GLY A 502 -25.56 -16.12 -23.82
CA GLY A 502 -26.75 -15.81 -24.58
C GLY A 502 -27.59 -17.02 -24.96
N GLU A 503 -27.26 -18.22 -24.46
CA GLU A 503 -28.07 -19.41 -24.67
C GLU A 503 -29.33 -19.35 -23.78
N THR A 504 -30.44 -19.85 -24.30
CA THR A 504 -31.73 -19.78 -23.62
C THR A 504 -32.21 -21.14 -23.17
N THR A 505 -32.57 -21.28 -21.90
CA THR A 505 -33.22 -22.47 -21.35
C THR A 505 -34.74 -22.31 -21.43
N SER A 506 -35.44 -23.41 -21.72
CA SER A 506 -36.90 -23.42 -21.88
C SER A 506 -37.62 -23.80 -20.58
N TRP A 507 -37.17 -23.26 -19.44
CA TRP A 507 -37.83 -23.49 -18.16
C TRP A 507 -39.22 -22.83 -18.19
N THR A 508 -40.27 -23.62 -18.42
CA THR A 508 -41.68 -23.15 -18.53
C THR A 508 -42.42 -23.20 -17.21
N SER A 509 -42.00 -24.09 -16.31
CA SER A 509 -42.42 -24.16 -14.91
C SER A 509 -41.37 -24.95 -14.14
N CYS A 510 -41.06 -24.53 -12.93
CA CYS A 510 -40.29 -25.35 -12.00
C CYS A 510 -41.30 -26.05 -11.07
N THR A 511 -41.22 -27.37 -10.93
CA THR A 511 -42.20 -28.12 -10.14
C THR A 511 -41.88 -28.00 -8.65
N GLY A 512 -42.80 -27.49 -7.83
CA GLY A 512 -42.62 -27.32 -6.38
C GLY A 512 -43.57 -26.27 -5.76
N THR A 513 -43.64 -26.22 -4.42
CA THR A 513 -44.07 -25.03 -3.65
C THR A 513 -42.83 -24.20 -3.24
N GLN A 514 -42.98 -23.06 -2.55
CA GLN A 514 -42.03 -21.91 -2.47
C GLN A 514 -40.57 -22.23 -2.12
N ALA A 515 -40.36 -23.41 -1.55
CA ALA A 515 -39.10 -23.93 -1.05
C ALA A 515 -38.65 -25.24 -1.76
N ALA A 516 -39.25 -25.63 -2.89
CA ALA A 516 -39.19 -27.00 -3.44
C ALA A 516 -38.94 -27.08 -4.95
N CYS A 517 -38.34 -26.08 -5.57
CA CYS A 517 -38.26 -26.11 -7.02
C CYS A 517 -37.07 -26.87 -7.57
N ALA A 518 -37.38 -27.81 -8.44
CA ALA A 518 -36.46 -28.26 -9.47
C ALA A 518 -37.10 -27.97 -10.83
N CYS A 519 -36.38 -27.26 -11.70
CA CYS A 519 -36.83 -27.01 -13.07
C CYS A 519 -36.49 -28.20 -13.99
N GLY A 520 -35.44 -28.99 -13.65
CA GLY A 520 -34.95 -30.11 -14.46
C GLY A 520 -34.89 -31.46 -13.75
N GLU A 521 -34.02 -31.60 -12.74
CA GLU A 521 -33.80 -32.89 -12.10
C GLU A 521 -34.97 -33.37 -11.23
N SER A 522 -35.32 -34.65 -11.37
CA SER A 522 -36.37 -35.29 -10.58
C SER A 522 -35.84 -35.86 -9.25
N GLY A 523 -36.75 -36.16 -8.32
CA GLY A 523 -36.39 -36.82 -7.07
C GLY A 523 -35.97 -35.87 -5.95
N PHE A 524 -36.07 -34.56 -6.14
CA PHE A 524 -35.91 -33.56 -5.07
C PHE A 524 -37.22 -33.38 -4.31
N ALA A 525 -37.14 -33.39 -2.98
CA ALA A 525 -38.26 -33.11 -2.08
C ALA A 525 -38.28 -31.62 -1.70
N GLN A 526 -39.41 -31.16 -1.15
CA GLN A 526 -39.51 -29.81 -0.63
C GLN A 526 -38.38 -29.48 0.35
N GLY A 527 -37.76 -28.33 0.13
CA GLY A 527 -36.62 -27.83 0.88
C GLY A 527 -35.26 -28.29 0.37
N ASP A 528 -35.16 -29.31 -0.49
CA ASP A 528 -33.85 -29.78 -0.98
C ASP A 528 -33.10 -28.67 -1.73
N LEU A 529 -33.78 -27.94 -2.62
CA LEU A 529 -33.23 -26.78 -3.33
C LEU A 529 -34.16 -25.59 -3.17
N SER A 530 -33.60 -24.43 -2.86
CA SER A 530 -34.32 -23.16 -2.93
C SER A 530 -33.88 -22.44 -4.19
N THR A 531 -34.70 -22.49 -5.23
CA THR A 531 -34.31 -22.01 -6.57
C THR A 531 -34.87 -20.63 -6.90
N LEU A 532 -34.00 -19.74 -7.39
CA LEU A 532 -34.35 -18.50 -8.08
C LEU A 532 -34.08 -18.66 -9.57
N VAL A 533 -35.04 -18.31 -10.43
CA VAL A 533 -34.82 -18.30 -11.88
C VAL A 533 -34.84 -16.87 -12.40
N TYR A 534 -33.69 -16.39 -12.86
CA TYR A 534 -33.52 -15.06 -13.43
C TYR A 534 -33.86 -15.05 -14.93
N ARG A 535 -34.33 -13.90 -15.43
CA ARG A 535 -34.65 -13.73 -16.87
C ARG A 535 -33.38 -13.67 -17.71
N THR A 536 -32.30 -13.16 -17.14
CA THR A 536 -30.96 -13.04 -17.75
C THR A 536 -29.90 -13.34 -16.68
N SER A 537 -28.63 -13.42 -17.04
CA SER A 537 -27.50 -13.54 -16.10
C SER A 537 -27.29 -12.35 -15.14
N ALA A 538 -28.19 -11.35 -15.14
CA ALA A 538 -28.11 -10.21 -14.24
C ALA A 538 -28.68 -10.61 -12.87
N VAL A 539 -27.83 -10.60 -11.83
CA VAL A 539 -28.18 -11.06 -10.48
C VAL A 539 -28.84 -9.92 -9.72
N ARG A 540 -30.15 -9.74 -9.96
CA ARG A 540 -30.98 -8.71 -9.33
C ARG A 540 -32.32 -9.25 -8.88
N TYR A 541 -32.83 -8.78 -7.75
CA TYR A 541 -34.13 -9.22 -7.22
C TYR A 541 -35.28 -8.92 -8.19
N ASP A 542 -35.19 -7.83 -8.95
CA ASP A 542 -36.19 -7.41 -9.93
C ASP A 542 -36.07 -8.13 -11.28
N ASN A 543 -34.99 -8.90 -11.47
CA ASN A 543 -34.76 -9.74 -12.64
C ASN A 543 -35.22 -11.19 -12.43
N VAL A 544 -35.71 -11.54 -11.24
CA VAL A 544 -36.27 -12.88 -10.97
C VAL A 544 -37.57 -13.05 -11.77
N GLY A 545 -37.52 -13.94 -12.76
CA GLY A 545 -38.61 -14.19 -13.70
C GLY A 545 -39.59 -15.24 -13.20
N ILE A 546 -39.07 -16.28 -12.53
CA ILE A 546 -39.84 -17.32 -11.88
C ILE A 546 -39.28 -17.45 -10.48
N THR A 547 -40.07 -17.04 -9.50
CA THR A 547 -39.89 -17.58 -8.16
C THR A 547 -40.65 -18.87 -8.10
N CYS A 548 -39.98 -19.87 -7.59
CA CYS A 548 -40.66 -21.04 -7.12
C CYS A 548 -41.50 -20.63 -5.94
N GLY A 549 -42.80 -20.50 -6.22
CA GLY A 549 -43.93 -20.18 -5.33
C GLY A 549 -44.30 -21.38 -4.49
#